data_AF-A0A368F3J1-F1
#
_entry.id   AF-A0A368F3J1-F1
#
_cell.length_a   1.000
_cell.length_b   1.000
_cell.length_c   1.000
_cell.angle_alpha   90.00
_cell.angle_beta   90.00
_cell.angle_gamma   90.00
#
_symmetry.space_group_name_H-M   'P 1'
#
loop_
_entity.id
_entity.type
_entity.pdbx_description
1 polymer ?
#
loop_
_entity_poly.entity_id
_entity_poly.type
_entity_poly.pdbx_seq_one_letter_code
_entity_poly.pdbx_strand_id
1 'polypeptide(L)'
;MQRCVLGGTATALRAFRATPRISARMVRYDAFADRHIGPSRLEKQQMLDFLGFTTLDELTNTNVPNQIKLEREMDLPKPIDEYSMLRELKKISEMNKIYRSYIGMGYYDTIVPAVILRNITQNIGWWVF
;
A
#
# COMPACT_ATOMS: atom_id res chain seq x y z
N MET A 1 32.25 -32.55 71.94
CA MET A 1 31.48 -31.30 72.01
C MET A 1 31.94 -30.40 70.87
N GLN A 2 31.13 -30.17 69.84
CA GLN A 2 30.75 -28.87 69.26
C GLN A 2 29.90 -29.09 68.00
N ARG A 3 28.81 -28.33 67.87
CA ARG A 3 27.79 -28.35 66.81
C ARG A 3 28.12 -27.34 65.70
N CYS A 4 27.62 -27.59 64.48
CA CYS A 4 27.05 -26.65 63.47
C CYS A 4 27.18 -27.28 62.06
N VAL A 5 26.16 -27.86 61.42
CA VAL A 5 24.97 -27.31 60.72
C VAL A 5 25.30 -26.59 59.39
N LEU A 6 24.43 -26.83 58.39
CA LEU A 6 24.27 -26.29 57.02
C LEU A 6 24.86 -27.22 55.93
N GLY A 7 24.10 -27.89 55.06
CA GLY A 7 22.82 -27.52 54.44
C GLY A 7 23.06 -27.13 52.97
N GLY A 8 23.49 -28.09 52.13
CA GLY A 8 23.75 -27.85 50.71
C GLY A 8 22.53 -28.19 49.86
N THR A 9 21.78 -27.17 49.43
CA THR A 9 20.63 -27.31 48.53
C THR A 9 21.10 -27.51 47.09
N ALA A 10 20.64 -28.59 46.47
CA ALA A 10 20.81 -28.84 45.04
C ALA A 10 20.08 -27.74 44.24
N THR A 11 20.84 -26.83 43.64
CA THR A 11 20.30 -25.78 42.76
C THR A 11 20.10 -26.38 41.37
N ALA A 12 18.85 -26.73 41.05
CA ALA A 12 18.45 -27.20 39.73
C ALA A 12 18.66 -26.07 38.69
N LEU A 13 19.60 -26.28 37.77
CA LEU A 13 19.75 -25.47 36.55
C LEU A 13 18.49 -25.62 35.69
N ARG A 14 17.57 -24.66 35.80
CA ARG A 14 16.43 -24.53 34.90
C ARG A 14 16.94 -24.21 33.50
N ALA A 15 16.82 -25.18 32.59
CA ALA A 15 17.00 -24.95 31.17
C ALA A 15 15.99 -23.88 30.69
N PHE A 16 16.51 -22.73 30.27
CA PHE A 16 15.72 -21.71 29.59
C PHE A 16 15.24 -22.30 28.25
N ARG A 17 13.94 -22.59 28.15
CA ARG A 17 13.30 -22.96 26.88
C ARG A 17 13.39 -21.76 25.94
N ALA A 18 14.04 -21.95 24.79
CA ALA A 18 14.02 -21.00 23.70
C ALA A 18 12.56 -20.74 23.31
N THR A 19 12.13 -19.48 23.38
CA THR A 19 10.82 -19.05 22.91
C THR A 19 10.73 -19.29 21.39
N PRO A 20 9.60 -19.80 20.89
CA PRO A 20 9.41 -19.91 19.45
C PRO A 20 9.52 -18.50 18.86
N ARG A 21 10.39 -18.35 17.87
CA ARG A 21 10.51 -17.13 17.07
C ARG A 21 9.16 -16.94 16.39
N ILE A 22 8.30 -16.11 16.95
CA ILE A 22 7.06 -15.70 16.29
C ILE A 22 7.52 -15.07 14.97
N SER A 23 7.34 -15.81 13.88
CA SER A 23 7.45 -15.25 12.54
C SER A 23 6.44 -14.11 12.53
N ALA A 24 6.92 -12.88 12.62
CA ALA A 24 6.09 -11.71 12.52
C ALA A 24 5.41 -11.80 11.16
N ARG A 25 4.15 -12.26 11.17
CA ARG A 25 3.27 -12.21 10.02
C ARG A 25 3.11 -10.72 9.76
N MET A 26 3.96 -10.16 8.89
CA MET A 26 3.93 -8.76 8.54
C MET A 26 2.62 -8.56 7.78
N VAL A 27 1.58 -8.17 8.52
CA VAL A 27 0.30 -7.80 7.95
C VAL A 27 0.61 -6.57 7.08
N ARG A 28 0.59 -6.74 5.76
CA ARG A 28 0.69 -5.62 4.82
C ARG A 28 -0.57 -4.79 5.02
N TYR A 29 -0.44 -3.73 5.79
CA TYR A 29 -1.59 -3.04 6.40
C TYR A 29 -2.43 -2.22 5.40
N ASP A 30 -1.95 -1.98 4.18
CA ASP A 30 -2.69 -1.17 3.20
C ASP A 30 -2.10 -1.33 1.79
N ALA A 31 -2.56 -2.34 1.03
CA ALA A 31 -2.23 -2.43 -0.39
C ALA A 31 -3.26 -1.59 -1.16
N PHE A 32 -2.83 -0.46 -1.74
CA PHE A 32 -3.68 0.41 -2.57
C PHE A 32 -4.48 -0.38 -3.62
N ALA A 33 -3.83 -1.37 -4.25
CA ALA A 33 -4.44 -2.24 -5.25
C ALA A 33 -5.70 -2.96 -4.74
N ASP A 34 -5.76 -3.35 -3.46
CA ASP A 34 -6.91 -4.05 -2.90
C ASP A 34 -8.10 -3.11 -2.64
N ARG A 35 -7.85 -1.80 -2.46
CA ARG A 35 -8.91 -0.78 -2.37
C ARG A 35 -9.33 -0.23 -3.74
N HIS A 36 -8.40 -0.25 -4.69
CA HIS A 36 -8.63 0.24 -6.05
C HIS A 36 -9.33 -0.80 -6.94
N ILE A 37 -8.98 -2.08 -6.80
CA ILE A 37 -9.56 -3.17 -7.58
C ILE A 37 -10.78 -3.71 -6.82
N GLY A 38 -11.98 -3.38 -7.32
CA GLY A 38 -13.24 -3.72 -6.67
C GLY A 38 -13.48 -5.23 -6.45
N PRO A 39 -13.34 -6.10 -7.46
CA PRO A 39 -13.63 -7.52 -7.30
C PRO A 39 -12.72 -8.19 -6.28
N SER A 40 -13.32 -8.83 -5.28
CA SER A 40 -12.66 -9.71 -4.34
C SER A 40 -12.16 -10.99 -5.03
N ARG A 41 -11.31 -11.76 -4.34
CA ARG A 41 -10.80 -13.03 -4.89
C ARG A 41 -11.92 -14.01 -5.25
N LEU A 42 -13.00 -14.05 -4.47
CA LEU A 42 -14.14 -14.92 -4.72
C LEU A 42 -14.94 -14.45 -5.94
N GLU A 43 -15.19 -13.16 -6.05
CA GLU A 43 -15.90 -12.58 -7.20
C GLU A 43 -15.10 -12.75 -8.49
N LYS A 44 -13.76 -12.58 -8.45
CA LYS A 44 -12.89 -12.87 -9.59
C LYS A 44 -13.03 -14.32 -10.05
N GLN A 45 -13.08 -15.28 -9.12
CA GLN A 45 -13.26 -16.68 -9.49
C GLN A 45 -14.64 -16.92 -10.12
N GLN A 46 -15.72 -16.39 -9.53
CA GLN A 46 -17.07 -16.52 -10.09
C GLN A 46 -17.18 -15.93 -11.50
N MET A 47 -16.53 -14.80 -11.74
CA MET A 47 -16.47 -14.17 -13.08
C MET A 47 -15.67 -15.02 -14.06
N LEU A 48 -14.54 -15.60 -13.65
CA LEU A 48 -13.72 -16.48 -14.48
C LEU A 48 -14.49 -17.77 -14.84
N ASP A 49 -15.17 -18.37 -13.86
CA ASP A 49 -15.98 -19.57 -14.05
C ASP A 49 -17.12 -19.33 -15.04
N PHE A 50 -17.78 -18.16 -14.96
CA PHE A 50 -18.81 -17.75 -15.92
C PHE A 50 -18.26 -17.62 -17.35
N LEU A 51 -17.04 -17.13 -17.50
CA LEU A 51 -16.37 -17.00 -18.79
C LEU A 51 -15.72 -18.32 -19.28
N GLY A 52 -15.66 -19.36 -18.45
CA GLY A 52 -15.04 -20.64 -18.76
C GLY A 52 -13.51 -20.65 -18.66
N PHE A 53 -12.90 -19.73 -17.91
CA PHE A 53 -11.45 -19.68 -17.68
C PHE A 53 -11.09 -20.10 -16.27
N THR A 54 -9.90 -20.68 -16.09
CA THR A 54 -9.42 -21.14 -14.78
C THR A 54 -8.64 -20.06 -14.04
N THR A 55 -7.93 -19.20 -14.79
CA THR A 55 -7.04 -18.17 -14.24
C THR A 55 -7.09 -16.89 -15.06
N LEU A 56 -6.68 -15.79 -14.44
CA LEU A 56 -6.55 -14.49 -15.12
C LEU A 56 -5.48 -14.51 -16.22
N ASP A 57 -4.42 -15.30 -16.04
CA ASP A 57 -3.35 -15.45 -17.03
C ASP A 57 -3.85 -16.15 -18.30
N GLU A 58 -4.67 -17.19 -18.15
CA GLU A 58 -5.32 -17.89 -19.25
C GLU A 58 -6.21 -16.96 -20.08
N LEU A 59 -7.04 -16.17 -19.39
CA LEU A 59 -7.88 -15.15 -20.02
C LEU A 59 -7.03 -14.12 -20.79
N THR A 60 -5.93 -13.65 -20.19
CA THR A 60 -5.06 -12.64 -20.81
C THR A 60 -4.34 -13.19 -22.04
N ASN A 61 -3.80 -14.41 -21.97
CA ASN A 61 -3.08 -15.06 -23.07
C ASN A 61 -3.98 -15.37 -24.27
N THR A 62 -5.26 -15.65 -24.02
CA THR A 62 -6.24 -15.91 -25.08
C THR A 62 -6.62 -14.63 -25.82
N ASN A 63 -6.69 -13.50 -25.11
CA ASN A 63 -7.22 -12.25 -25.65
C ASN A 63 -6.15 -11.28 -26.16
N VAL A 64 -4.92 -11.35 -25.64
CA VAL A 64 -3.81 -10.46 -26.04
C VAL A 64 -2.83 -11.24 -26.91
N PRO A 65 -2.64 -10.85 -28.19
CA PRO A 65 -1.67 -11.50 -29.07
C PRO A 65 -0.24 -11.42 -28.53
N ASN A 66 0.49 -12.55 -28.58
CA ASN A 66 1.87 -12.63 -28.07
C ASN A 66 2.82 -11.61 -28.72
N GLN A 67 2.57 -11.21 -29.97
CA GLN A 67 3.42 -10.26 -30.70
C GLN A 67 3.48 -8.86 -30.06
N ILE A 68 2.48 -8.48 -29.28
CA ILE A 68 2.40 -7.17 -28.59
C ILE A 68 2.48 -7.29 -27.07
N LYS A 69 2.54 -8.53 -26.55
CA LYS A 69 2.59 -8.78 -25.12
C LYS A 69 4.00 -8.48 -24.60
N LEU A 70 4.08 -7.76 -23.49
CA LEU A 70 5.35 -7.52 -22.83
C LEU A 70 5.88 -8.83 -22.20
N GLU A 71 7.06 -9.28 -22.62
CA GLU A 71 7.69 -10.52 -22.15
C GLU A 71 8.47 -10.38 -20.83
N ARG A 72 8.55 -9.15 -20.31
CA ARG A 72 9.24 -8.82 -19.06
C ARG A 72 8.29 -8.14 -18.09
N GLU A 73 8.62 -8.21 -16.80
CA GLU A 73 7.97 -7.36 -15.80
C GLU A 73 8.25 -5.88 -16.08
N MET A 74 7.32 -5.02 -15.66
CA MET A 74 7.53 -3.57 -15.77
C MET A 74 8.65 -3.13 -14.85
N ASP A 75 9.57 -2.33 -15.37
CA ASP A 75 10.67 -1.73 -14.61
C ASP A 75 10.15 -0.52 -13.83
N LEU A 76 9.52 -0.78 -12.69
CA LEU A 76 8.93 0.22 -11.82
C LEU A 76 9.50 0.11 -10.40
N PRO A 77 9.55 1.23 -9.65
CA PRO A 77 9.86 1.20 -8.23
C PRO A 77 8.90 0.29 -7.46
N LYS A 78 9.37 -0.23 -6.33
CA LYS A 78 8.52 -1.06 -5.46
C LYS A 78 7.29 -0.27 -5.03
N PRO A 79 6.10 -0.91 -4.95
CA PRO A 79 4.90 -0.25 -4.49
C PRO A 79 5.08 0.25 -3.06
N ILE A 80 4.60 1.46 -2.81
CA ILE A 80 4.57 2.11 -1.50
C ILE A 80 3.12 2.20 -1.01
N ASP A 81 2.92 2.31 0.30
CA ASP A 81 1.61 2.58 0.89
C ASP A 81 1.14 4.02 0.60
N GLU A 82 -0.18 4.26 0.65
CA GLU A 82 -0.75 5.58 0.34
C GLU A 82 -0.20 6.70 1.24
N TYR A 83 0.02 6.42 2.52
CA TYR A 83 0.49 7.42 3.47
C TYR A 83 1.94 7.83 3.17
N SER A 84 2.80 6.86 2.87
CA SER A 84 4.17 7.12 2.41
C SER A 84 4.20 7.87 1.09
N MET A 85 3.32 7.53 0.14
CA MET A 85 3.18 8.23 -1.13
C MET A 85 2.83 9.71 -0.96
N LEU A 86 1.83 10.04 -0.13
CA LEU A 86 1.47 11.44 0.14
C LEU A 86 2.62 12.22 0.79
N ARG A 87 3.39 11.60 1.69
CA ARG A 87 4.56 12.24 2.29
C ARG A 87 5.67 12.50 1.28
N GLU A 88 5.93 11.56 0.39
CA GLU A 88 6.94 11.72 -0.66
C GLU A 88 6.54 12.83 -1.65
N LEU A 89 5.29 12.81 -2.13
CA LEU A 89 4.77 13.86 -2.99
C LEU A 89 4.82 15.23 -2.32
N LYS A 90 4.53 15.30 -1.01
CA LYS A 90 4.66 16.55 -0.25
C LYS A 90 6.10 17.06 -0.26
N LYS A 91 7.10 16.20 -0.03
CA LYS A 91 8.53 16.59 -0.08
C LYS A 91 8.92 17.15 -1.45
N ILE A 92 8.45 16.51 -2.53
CA ILE A 92 8.70 17.00 -3.89
C ILE A 92 8.01 18.36 -4.10
N SER A 93 6.76 18.52 -3.63
CA SER A 93 6.02 19.77 -3.76
C SER A 93 6.67 20.94 -3.02
N GLU A 94 7.37 20.68 -1.91
CA GLU A 94 8.09 21.69 -1.12
C GLU A 94 9.32 22.26 -1.86
N MET A 95 9.80 21.58 -2.91
CA MET A 95 10.87 22.12 -3.77
C MET A 95 10.38 23.25 -4.68
N ASN A 96 9.06 23.39 -4.87
CA ASN A 96 8.48 24.46 -5.68
C ASN A 96 8.52 25.80 -4.94
N LYS A 97 8.82 26.88 -5.67
CA LYS A 97 8.85 28.24 -5.12
C LYS A 97 7.60 29.01 -5.56
N ILE A 98 6.80 29.41 -4.59
CA ILE A 98 5.57 30.18 -4.83
C ILE A 98 5.93 31.67 -4.83
N TYR A 99 5.89 32.29 -6.01
CA TYR A 99 6.10 33.74 -6.19
C TYR A 99 4.80 34.44 -6.56
N ARG A 100 4.70 35.73 -6.23
CA ARG A 100 3.69 36.60 -6.83
C ARG A 100 4.09 36.84 -8.29
N SER A 101 3.40 36.14 -9.19
CA SER A 101 3.76 36.10 -10.59
C SER A 101 2.93 37.11 -11.38
N TYR A 102 3.58 38.13 -11.93
CA TYR A 102 2.96 39.16 -12.78
C TYR A 102 3.42 39.06 -14.24
N ILE A 103 3.82 37.86 -14.68
CA ILE A 103 4.26 37.58 -16.06
C ILE A 103 3.09 37.79 -17.05
N GLY A 104 1.87 37.43 -16.63
CA GLY A 104 0.67 37.52 -17.47
C GLY A 104 0.63 36.41 -18.51
N MET A 105 0.48 36.78 -19.79
CA MET A 105 0.42 35.84 -20.92
C MET A 105 -0.74 34.82 -20.85
N GLY A 106 -1.89 35.25 -20.32
CA GLY A 106 -3.11 34.43 -20.29
C GLY A 106 -3.36 33.69 -18.96
N TYR A 107 -2.42 33.75 -18.01
CA TYR A 107 -2.62 33.24 -16.65
C TYR A 107 -2.52 34.39 -15.65
N TYR A 108 -3.56 34.55 -14.83
CA TYR A 108 -3.66 35.58 -13.81
C TYR A 108 -4.08 34.94 -12.49
N ASP A 109 -3.37 35.28 -11.42
CA ASP A 109 -3.67 34.75 -10.09
C ASP A 109 -5.05 35.25 -9.61
N THR A 110 -5.74 34.43 -8.82
CA THR A 110 -7.10 34.71 -8.37
C THR A 110 -7.40 34.11 -7.00
N ILE A 111 -8.29 34.77 -6.26
CA ILE A 111 -8.79 34.24 -5.00
C ILE A 111 -9.91 33.25 -5.34
N VAL A 112 -9.59 31.95 -5.23
CA VAL A 112 -10.61 30.89 -5.37
C VAL A 112 -11.49 30.88 -4.12
N PRO A 113 -12.81 31.13 -4.21
CA PRO A 113 -13.68 31.11 -3.05
C PRO A 113 -13.68 29.74 -2.37
N ALA A 114 -13.46 29.71 -1.04
CA ALA A 114 -13.30 28.47 -0.28
C ALA A 114 -14.51 27.52 -0.41
N VAL A 115 -15.72 28.07 -0.55
CA VAL A 115 -16.96 27.30 -0.75
C VAL A 115 -16.93 26.52 -2.07
N ILE A 116 -16.41 27.13 -3.14
CA ILE A 116 -16.27 26.50 -4.46
C ILE A 116 -15.18 25.44 -4.43
N LEU A 117 -14.01 25.77 -3.86
CA LEU A 117 -12.89 24.85 -3.70
C LEU A 117 -13.34 23.56 -2.99
N ARG A 118 -13.96 23.67 -1.82
CA ARG A 118 -14.33 22.51 -1.00
C ARG A 118 -15.51 21.73 -1.57
N ASN A 119 -16.59 22.40 -1.97
CA ASN A 119 -17.85 21.73 -2.27
C ASN A 119 -17.97 21.28 -3.72
N ILE A 120 -17.16 21.84 -4.62
CA ILE A 120 -17.16 21.49 -6.05
C ILE A 120 -15.87 20.77 -6.39
N THR A 121 -14.71 21.45 -6.31
CA THR A 121 -13.46 20.88 -6.86
C THR A 121 -12.94 19.66 -6.10
N GLN A 122 -13.09 19.64 -4.77
CA GLN A 122 -12.63 18.55 -3.90
C GLN A 122 -13.72 17.50 -3.61
N ASN A 123 -14.90 17.63 -4.20
CA ASN A 123 -16.03 16.74 -3.96
C ASN A 123 -16.23 15.81 -5.16
N ILE A 124 -16.11 14.50 -4.92
CA ILE A 124 -16.17 13.48 -5.97
C ILE A 124 -17.53 13.44 -6.69
N GLY A 125 -18.62 13.83 -6.02
CA GLY A 125 -19.97 13.81 -6.59
C GLY A 125 -20.18 14.78 -7.75
N TRP A 126 -19.28 15.75 -7.92
CA TRP A 126 -19.31 16.68 -9.06
C TRP A 126 -18.53 16.18 -10.28
N TRP A 127 -17.59 15.25 -10.09
CA TRP A 127 -16.69 14.78 -11.15
C TRP A 127 -17.01 13.37 -11.62
N VAL A 128 -17.67 12.57 -10.77
CA VAL A 128 -17.89 11.13 -11.00
C VAL A 128 -19.39 10.82 -11.02
N PHE A 129 -20.12 11.53 -11.88
CA PHE A 129 -21.51 11.21 -12.22
C PHE A 129 -21.60 10.71 -13.66
#